data_AF-A0A7W1EH39-F1
#
_entry.id   AF-A0A7W1EH39-F1
#
_cell.length_a   1.000
_cell.length_b   1.000
_cell.length_c   1.000
_cell.angle_alpha   90.00
_cell.angle_beta   90.00
_cell.angle_gamma   90.00
#
_symmetry.space_group_name_H-M   'P 1'
#
loop_
_entity.id
_entity.type
_entity.pdbx_description
1 polymer ?
#
loop_
_entity_poly.entity_id
_entity_poly.type
_entity_poly.pdbx_seq_one_letter_code
_entity_poly.pdbx_strand_id
1 'polypeptide(L)'
;MKTTFSLFILLTITFCIQAQNVCVLQLKPNMLITGAREMPPMQKKDAAYFKMDSDERKDADEKFKADVKAGKLSPRIDTVRTTVLEVKQDDAINNYVLSTVSRGVAYKTNWSCINNCVYIYPMQKVVQSEGKTPSGKTVAFTNYYGTNIIPLKLKVGDTLPAYQNYGFSAPMSFEVIVPTTNFYTDVYGATWLVSSQKKVGSTVSSSMIQKFTNREVVAQEEITINNKTYTAFKAHTEIWTKIGVDASTEDLVASVSYRVIKKGVDKKTNKLLGANKEGYLVTSLMEWIVPELGIVKNESYGADGSLVAKVSNYEYN
;
A
#
# COMPACT_ATOMS: atom_id res chain seq x y z
N MET A 1 -6.87 50.50 -52.38
CA MET A 1 -6.34 49.20 -51.89
C MET A 1 -7.07 48.81 -50.61
N LYS A 2 -8.02 47.87 -50.70
CA LYS A 2 -8.52 47.08 -49.57
C LYS A 2 -8.85 45.69 -50.12
N THR A 3 -7.91 44.77 -49.96
CA THR A 3 -8.07 43.35 -50.23
C THR A 3 -8.65 42.71 -48.98
N THR A 4 -9.93 42.35 -49.00
CA THR A 4 -10.54 41.53 -47.95
C THR A 4 -10.55 40.09 -48.46
N PHE A 5 -9.64 39.30 -47.92
CA PHE A 5 -9.48 37.86 -48.19
C PHE A 5 -10.61 37.12 -47.45
N SER A 6 -11.60 36.60 -48.17
CA SER A 6 -12.60 35.70 -47.59
C SER A 6 -11.97 34.32 -47.40
N LEU A 7 -11.57 34.03 -46.16
CA LEU A 7 -11.10 32.72 -45.74
C LEU A 7 -12.31 31.79 -45.57
N PHE A 8 -12.57 30.94 -46.57
CA PHE A 8 -13.48 29.80 -46.44
C PHE A 8 -12.89 28.82 -45.42
N ILE A 9 -13.37 28.85 -44.17
CA ILE A 9 -13.13 27.78 -43.21
C ILE A 9 -13.99 26.60 -43.65
N LEU A 10 -13.37 25.69 -44.41
CA LEU A 10 -13.94 24.39 -44.72
C LEU A 10 -13.93 23.57 -43.42
N LEU A 11 -15.05 23.59 -42.70
CA LEU A 11 -15.28 22.75 -41.52
C LEU A 11 -15.44 21.30 -42.00
N THR A 12 -14.33 20.58 -42.20
CA THR A 12 -14.37 19.13 -42.31
C THR A 12 -14.71 18.59 -40.93
N ILE A 13 -16.01 18.43 -40.66
CA ILE A 13 -16.52 17.55 -39.62
C ILE A 13 -16.17 16.14 -40.10
N THR A 14 -14.95 15.71 -39.81
CA THR A 14 -14.60 14.31 -39.86
C THR A 14 -15.39 13.66 -38.73
N PHE A 15 -16.57 13.12 -39.07
CA PHE A 15 -17.23 12.15 -38.21
C PHE A 15 -16.22 11.02 -37.99
N CYS A 16 -15.58 11.00 -36.81
CA CYS A 16 -14.93 9.80 -36.31
C CYS A 16 -16.03 8.78 -36.03
N ILE A 17 -16.43 8.10 -37.10
CA ILE A 17 -17.24 6.90 -37.07
C ILE A 17 -16.48 5.89 -36.20
N GLN A 18 -17.01 5.67 -34.99
CA GLN A 18 -16.90 4.47 -34.18
C GLN A 18 -15.58 3.69 -34.32
N ALA A 19 -14.50 4.21 -33.75
CA ALA A 19 -13.51 3.30 -33.19
C ALA A 19 -14.20 2.61 -31.99
N GLN A 20 -14.87 1.48 -32.25
CA GLN A 20 -15.30 0.53 -31.23
C GLN A 20 -14.04 0.11 -30.45
N ASN A 21 -13.65 0.93 -29.48
CA ASN A 21 -12.58 0.65 -28.53
C ASN A 21 -13.16 -0.33 -27.50
N VAL A 22 -13.49 -1.52 -27.98
CA VAL A 22 -13.87 -2.65 -27.13
C VAL A 22 -12.63 -3.01 -26.34
N CYS A 23 -12.76 -2.98 -25.02
CA CYS A 23 -11.73 -3.41 -24.11
C CYS A 23 -11.20 -4.80 -24.46
N VAL A 24 -9.87 -4.96 -24.52
CA VAL A 24 -9.24 -6.26 -24.85
C VAL A 24 -9.16 -7.23 -23.67
N LEU A 25 -9.68 -6.88 -22.49
CA LEU A 25 -9.66 -7.77 -21.32
C LEU A 25 -10.50 -9.03 -21.58
N GLN A 26 -9.83 -10.19 -21.61
CA GLN A 26 -10.41 -11.50 -21.91
C GLN A 26 -10.96 -12.21 -20.66
N LEU A 27 -11.42 -11.46 -19.66
CA LEU A 27 -11.99 -12.02 -18.43
C LEU A 27 -13.44 -12.50 -18.65
N LYS A 28 -13.78 -13.68 -18.12
CA LYS A 28 -15.11 -14.30 -18.26
C LYS A 28 -15.74 -14.56 -16.89
N PRO A 29 -17.08 -14.57 -16.77
CA PRO A 29 -17.74 -14.99 -15.53
C PRO A 29 -17.24 -16.36 -15.07
N ASN A 30 -17.08 -16.51 -13.75
CA ASN A 30 -16.55 -17.69 -13.07
C ASN A 30 -15.08 -18.06 -13.39
N MET A 31 -14.37 -17.24 -14.17
CA MET A 31 -12.94 -17.48 -14.42
C MET A 31 -12.17 -17.48 -13.10
N LEU A 32 -11.38 -18.53 -12.88
CA LEU A 32 -10.48 -18.69 -11.75
C LEU A 32 -9.07 -18.31 -12.18
N ILE A 33 -8.58 -17.24 -11.59
CA ILE A 33 -7.20 -16.79 -11.70
C ILE A 33 -6.45 -17.32 -10.49
N THR A 34 -5.50 -18.22 -10.73
CA THR A 34 -4.65 -18.78 -9.67
C THR A 34 -3.26 -18.18 -9.77
N GLY A 35 -2.78 -17.69 -8.63
CA GLY A 35 -1.42 -17.21 -8.48
C GLY A 35 -0.74 -17.73 -7.23
N ALA A 36 0.59 -17.60 -7.22
CA ALA A 36 1.42 -17.85 -6.05
C ALA A 36 1.90 -16.51 -5.50
N ARG A 37 1.75 -16.32 -4.19
CA ARG A 37 2.40 -15.26 -3.44
C ARG A 37 3.57 -15.86 -2.67
N GLU A 38 4.76 -15.53 -3.10
CA GLU A 38 6.01 -15.88 -2.44
C GLU A 38 6.46 -14.71 -1.56
N MET A 39 6.76 -14.99 -0.29
CA MET A 39 7.44 -14.06 0.61
C MET A 39 8.77 -14.67 1.01
N PRO A 40 9.87 -13.92 0.98
CA PRO A 40 11.12 -14.39 1.53
C PRO A 40 10.94 -14.74 3.02
N PRO A 41 11.83 -15.57 3.58
CA PRO A 41 11.90 -15.74 5.02
C PRO A 41 11.98 -14.36 5.69
N MET A 42 11.12 -14.13 6.70
CA MET A 42 11.17 -12.90 7.49
C MET A 42 11.69 -13.20 8.88
N GLN A 43 12.70 -12.44 9.32
CA GLN A 43 13.14 -12.47 10.70
C GLN A 43 12.08 -11.80 11.57
N LYS A 44 11.58 -12.50 12.58
CA LYS A 44 10.65 -11.90 13.55
C LYS A 44 11.43 -10.98 14.48
N LYS A 45 11.26 -9.66 14.30
CA LYS A 45 11.80 -8.62 15.19
C LYS A 45 10.72 -8.20 16.18
N ASP A 46 10.51 -9.02 17.21
CA ASP A 46 9.51 -8.77 18.26
C ASP A 46 10.10 -7.99 19.45
N ALA A 47 9.32 -7.85 20.53
CA ALA A 47 9.75 -7.14 21.73
C ALA A 47 11.01 -7.74 22.38
N ALA A 48 11.28 -9.04 22.22
CA ALA A 48 12.49 -9.66 22.74
C ALA A 48 13.71 -9.25 21.89
N TYR A 49 13.58 -9.25 20.57
CA TYR A 49 14.64 -8.79 19.66
C TYR A 49 15.07 -7.34 19.95
N PHE A 50 14.13 -6.44 20.25
CA PHE A 50 14.47 -5.05 20.56
C PHE A 50 15.05 -4.86 21.97
N LYS A 51 14.96 -5.87 22.85
CA LYS A 51 15.58 -5.86 24.18
C LYS A 51 17.00 -6.42 24.20
N MET A 52 17.40 -7.18 23.16
CA MET A 52 18.77 -7.65 22.99
C MET A 52 19.76 -6.48 22.98
N ASP A 53 21.00 -6.72 23.34
CA ASP A 53 22.05 -5.72 23.14
C ASP A 53 22.42 -5.60 21.64
N SER A 54 23.39 -4.74 21.32
CA SER A 54 23.77 -4.50 19.92
C SER A 54 24.46 -5.70 19.28
N ASP A 55 25.24 -6.45 20.04
CA ASP A 55 26.06 -7.55 19.53
C ASP A 55 25.19 -8.80 19.37
N GLU A 56 24.31 -9.09 20.34
CA GLU A 56 23.30 -10.14 20.24
C GLU A 56 22.39 -9.96 19.02
N ARG A 57 21.96 -8.72 18.72
CA ARG A 57 21.18 -8.45 17.51
C ARG A 57 21.98 -8.71 16.24
N LYS A 58 23.26 -8.34 16.22
CA LYS A 58 24.14 -8.55 15.08
C LYS A 58 24.32 -10.05 14.83
N ASP A 59 24.59 -10.82 15.87
CA ASP A 59 24.74 -12.28 15.79
C ASP A 59 23.43 -12.94 15.31
N ALA A 60 22.27 -12.48 15.81
CA ALA A 60 20.97 -12.96 15.36
C ALA A 60 20.72 -12.66 13.87
N ASP A 61 21.09 -11.46 13.39
CA ASP A 61 20.96 -11.06 12.00
C ASP A 61 21.92 -11.84 11.08
N GLU A 62 23.16 -12.05 11.51
CA GLU A 62 24.16 -12.85 10.78
C GLU A 62 23.75 -14.32 10.69
N LYS A 63 23.28 -14.90 11.81
CA LYS A 63 22.74 -16.25 11.84
C LYS A 63 21.53 -16.40 10.91
N PHE A 64 20.59 -15.46 10.95
CA PHE A 64 19.43 -15.48 10.06
C PHE A 64 19.86 -15.47 8.58
N LYS A 65 20.77 -14.58 8.19
CA LYS A 65 21.32 -14.52 6.82
C LYS A 65 22.01 -15.83 6.44
N ALA A 66 22.80 -16.41 7.34
CA ALA A 66 23.46 -17.69 7.10
C ALA A 66 22.46 -18.84 6.92
N ASP A 67 21.40 -18.89 7.72
CA ASP A 67 20.37 -19.91 7.64
C ASP A 67 19.50 -19.75 6.37
N VAL A 68 19.22 -18.52 5.91
CA VAL A 68 18.61 -18.26 4.59
C VAL A 68 19.53 -18.73 3.47
N LYS A 69 20.81 -18.34 3.48
CA LYS A 69 21.79 -18.73 2.44
C LYS A 69 22.00 -20.24 2.38
N ALA A 70 21.95 -20.92 3.53
CA ALA A 70 22.04 -22.36 3.64
C ALA A 70 20.74 -23.10 3.27
N GLY A 71 19.66 -22.38 2.92
CA GLY A 71 18.37 -22.96 2.57
C GLY A 71 17.60 -23.57 3.74
N LYS A 72 18.02 -23.31 4.99
CA LYS A 72 17.32 -23.80 6.19
C LYS A 72 16.01 -23.05 6.45
N LEU A 73 15.92 -21.83 5.91
CA LEU A 73 14.72 -21.01 5.97
C LEU A 73 14.17 -20.87 4.55
N SER A 74 13.03 -21.51 4.30
CA SER A 74 12.37 -21.47 3.00
C SER A 74 11.41 -20.28 2.90
N PRO A 75 11.24 -19.71 1.68
CA PRO A 75 10.21 -18.71 1.45
C PRO A 75 8.83 -19.30 1.76
N ARG A 76 7.94 -18.45 2.25
CA ARG A 76 6.53 -18.79 2.43
C ARG A 76 5.82 -18.62 1.09
N ILE A 77 5.15 -19.66 0.63
CA ILE A 77 4.34 -19.62 -0.59
C ILE A 77 2.88 -19.80 -0.19
N ASP A 78 2.06 -18.79 -0.48
CA ASP A 78 0.60 -18.85 -0.34
C ASP A 78 -0.05 -18.90 -1.73
N THR A 79 -1.05 -19.74 -1.93
CA THR A 79 -1.90 -19.65 -3.12
C THR A 79 -2.86 -18.46 -2.98
N VAL A 80 -2.92 -17.62 -4.01
CA VAL A 80 -3.91 -16.55 -4.15
C VAL A 80 -4.89 -16.98 -5.22
N ARG A 81 -6.19 -16.96 -4.88
CA ARG A 81 -7.26 -17.29 -5.83
C ARG A 81 -8.13 -16.07 -6.02
N THR A 82 -8.32 -15.69 -7.27
CA THR A 82 -9.23 -14.63 -7.67
C THR A 82 -10.27 -15.21 -8.61
N THR A 83 -11.55 -15.03 -8.29
CA THR A 83 -12.66 -15.44 -9.15
C THR A 83 -13.31 -14.22 -9.76
N VAL A 84 -13.53 -14.24 -11.07
CA VAL A 84 -14.34 -13.24 -11.77
C VAL A 84 -15.81 -13.56 -11.48
N LEU A 85 -16.44 -12.77 -10.61
CA LEU A 85 -17.82 -12.99 -10.18
C LEU A 85 -18.84 -12.52 -11.21
N GLU A 86 -18.60 -11.36 -11.81
CA GLU A 86 -19.54 -10.70 -12.70
C GLU A 86 -18.78 -10.00 -13.83
N VAL A 87 -19.36 -10.08 -15.04
CA VAL A 87 -18.91 -9.32 -16.21
C VAL A 87 -20.15 -8.67 -16.82
N LYS A 88 -20.15 -7.34 -16.89
CA LYS A 88 -21.16 -6.53 -17.57
C LYS A 88 -20.50 -5.83 -18.74
N GLN A 89 -20.89 -6.20 -19.96
CA GLN A 89 -20.38 -5.57 -21.18
C GLN A 89 -21.48 -4.69 -21.77
N ASP A 90 -21.10 -3.48 -22.14
CA ASP A 90 -21.90 -2.50 -22.86
C ASP A 90 -21.03 -1.89 -23.97
N ASP A 91 -21.64 -1.23 -24.95
CA ASP A 91 -20.96 -0.69 -26.13
C ASP A 91 -19.83 0.29 -25.79
N ALA A 92 -19.90 0.92 -24.61
CA ALA A 92 -18.93 1.90 -24.13
C ALA A 92 -18.05 1.44 -22.96
N ILE A 93 -18.52 0.47 -22.15
CA ILE A 93 -17.92 0.14 -20.85
C ILE A 93 -18.02 -1.35 -20.56
N ASN A 94 -16.89 -1.97 -20.22
CA ASN A 94 -16.87 -3.32 -19.64
C ASN A 94 -16.58 -3.23 -18.14
N ASN A 95 -17.47 -3.73 -17.30
CA ASN A 95 -17.29 -3.80 -15.85
C ASN A 95 -17.06 -5.26 -15.41
N TYR A 96 -16.12 -5.45 -14.50
CA TYR A 96 -15.76 -6.74 -13.94
C TYR A 96 -15.77 -6.65 -12.42
N VAL A 97 -16.38 -7.63 -11.76
CA VAL A 97 -16.30 -7.78 -10.30
C VAL A 97 -15.46 -9.01 -10.01
N LEU A 98 -14.35 -8.83 -9.31
CA LEU A 98 -13.42 -9.90 -8.94
C LEU A 98 -13.46 -10.11 -7.43
N SER A 99 -13.34 -11.37 -6.99
CA SER A 99 -13.21 -11.74 -5.58
C SER A 99 -11.91 -12.48 -5.35
N THR A 100 -11.01 -11.88 -4.59
CA THR A 100 -9.75 -12.50 -4.18
C THR A 100 -9.87 -13.03 -2.75
N VAL A 101 -9.59 -14.31 -2.53
CA VAL A 101 -9.55 -14.88 -1.17
C VAL A 101 -8.10 -14.89 -0.68
N SER A 102 -7.85 -14.22 0.44
CA SER A 102 -6.55 -14.24 1.11
C SER A 102 -6.73 -14.48 2.59
N ARG A 103 -6.08 -15.53 3.12
CA ARG A 103 -6.16 -15.93 4.54
C ARG A 103 -7.60 -16.09 5.05
N GLY A 104 -8.48 -16.68 4.24
CA GLY A 104 -9.89 -16.90 4.58
C GLY A 104 -10.80 -15.67 4.48
N VAL A 105 -10.26 -14.50 4.15
CA VAL A 105 -11.04 -13.27 3.93
C VAL A 105 -11.19 -13.04 2.42
N ALA A 106 -12.43 -12.82 1.97
CA ALA A 106 -12.75 -12.48 0.59
C ALA A 106 -12.75 -10.97 0.38
N TYR A 107 -12.00 -10.51 -0.62
CA TYR A 107 -11.86 -9.11 -1.00
C TYR A 107 -12.47 -8.90 -2.38
N LYS A 108 -13.40 -7.95 -2.52
CA LYS A 108 -14.01 -7.61 -3.80
C LYS A 108 -13.33 -6.41 -4.44
N THR A 109 -12.92 -6.54 -5.69
CA THR A 109 -12.30 -5.50 -6.49
C THR A 109 -13.12 -5.30 -7.76
N ASN A 110 -13.32 -4.05 -8.18
CA ASN A 110 -14.07 -3.75 -9.40
C ASN A 110 -13.11 -3.22 -10.43
N TRP A 111 -13.19 -3.74 -11.65
CA TRP A 111 -12.46 -3.19 -12.78
C TRP A 111 -13.48 -2.61 -13.75
N SER A 112 -13.23 -1.41 -14.24
CA SER A 112 -13.99 -0.83 -15.34
C SER A 112 -13.04 -0.58 -16.49
N CYS A 113 -13.43 -0.96 -17.69
CA CYS A 113 -12.65 -0.71 -18.88
C CYS A 113 -13.38 0.29 -19.75
N ILE A 114 -12.78 1.47 -19.92
CA ILE A 114 -13.38 2.64 -20.56
C ILE A 114 -12.28 3.30 -21.38
N ASN A 115 -12.55 3.63 -22.64
CA ASN A 115 -11.64 4.39 -23.50
C ASN A 115 -10.19 3.86 -23.53
N ASN A 116 -10.01 2.55 -23.77
CA ASN A 116 -8.70 1.87 -23.77
C ASN A 116 -7.92 1.95 -22.45
N CYS A 117 -8.59 2.17 -21.31
CA CYS A 117 -7.97 2.15 -20.00
C CYS A 117 -8.72 1.19 -19.08
N VAL A 118 -7.98 0.45 -18.26
CA VAL A 118 -8.51 -0.33 -17.16
C VAL A 118 -8.40 0.51 -15.89
N TYR A 119 -9.54 0.75 -15.26
CA TYR A 119 -9.68 1.40 -13.97
C TYR A 119 -9.89 0.32 -12.93
N ILE A 120 -8.91 0.11 -12.07
CA ILE A 120 -8.98 -0.84 -10.96
C ILE A 120 -9.39 -0.05 -9.72
N TYR A 121 -10.53 -0.41 -9.14
CA TYR A 121 -11.06 0.10 -7.87
C TYR A 121 -10.87 -0.98 -6.81
N PRO A 122 -9.74 -0.96 -6.07
CA PRO A 122 -9.49 -1.97 -5.05
C PRO A 122 -10.48 -1.78 -3.92
N MET A 123 -11.12 -2.87 -3.49
CA MET A 123 -11.90 -2.94 -2.25
C MET A 123 -13.06 -1.93 -2.17
N GLN A 124 -14.22 -2.34 -2.71
CA GLN A 124 -15.43 -1.51 -2.80
C GLN A 124 -16.06 -1.10 -1.45
N LYS A 125 -15.61 -1.70 -0.35
CA LYS A 125 -16.05 -1.38 1.01
C LYS A 125 -14.83 -1.12 1.87
N VAL A 126 -14.97 -0.18 2.79
CA VAL A 126 -14.05 -0.03 3.93
C VAL A 126 -13.91 -1.40 4.58
N VAL A 127 -12.75 -2.02 4.41
CA VAL A 127 -12.43 -3.23 5.17
C VAL A 127 -11.79 -2.77 6.46
N GLN A 128 -12.49 -3.03 7.56
CA GLN A 128 -11.84 -3.11 8.86
C GLN A 128 -11.09 -4.44 8.90
N SER A 129 -9.77 -4.38 8.80
CA SER A 129 -8.95 -5.51 9.22
C SER A 129 -8.81 -5.43 10.74
N GLU A 130 -9.25 -6.46 11.45
CA GLU A 130 -9.00 -6.61 12.87
C GLU A 130 -7.66 -7.31 13.09
N GLY A 131 -6.74 -6.61 13.73
CA GLY A 131 -5.50 -7.18 14.25
C GLY A 131 -5.57 -7.31 15.77
N LYS A 132 -4.70 -8.14 16.35
CA LYS A 132 -4.46 -8.14 17.80
C LYS A 132 -3.12 -7.45 18.07
N THR A 133 -3.09 -6.51 19.01
CA THR A 133 -1.82 -5.99 19.54
C THR A 133 -1.04 -7.11 20.22
N PRO A 134 0.27 -6.93 20.51
CA PRO A 134 1.01 -7.85 21.37
C PRO A 134 0.37 -8.06 22.75
N SER A 135 -0.43 -7.09 23.22
CA SER A 135 -1.22 -7.16 24.46
C SER A 135 -2.62 -7.77 24.29
N GLY A 136 -2.97 -8.29 23.10
CA GLY A 136 -4.25 -8.95 22.83
C GLY A 136 -5.44 -8.02 22.56
N LYS A 137 -5.24 -6.70 22.45
CA LYS A 137 -6.31 -5.74 22.11
C LYS A 137 -6.63 -5.79 20.63
N THR A 138 -7.91 -5.74 20.25
CA THR A 138 -8.31 -5.62 18.84
C THR A 138 -8.00 -4.21 18.33
N VAL A 139 -7.33 -4.13 17.18
CA VAL A 139 -7.11 -2.88 16.45
C VAL A 139 -7.79 -3.01 15.10
N ALA A 140 -8.67 -2.07 14.78
CA ALA A 140 -9.27 -1.98 13.46
C ALA A 140 -8.48 -1.00 12.59
N PHE A 141 -8.16 -1.42 11.37
CA PHE A 141 -7.55 -0.56 10.36
C PHE A 141 -8.46 -0.46 9.14
N THR A 142 -8.73 0.77 8.72
CA THR A 142 -9.56 1.11 7.58
C THR A 142 -8.65 1.57 6.45
N ASN A 143 -8.82 1.01 5.25
CA ASN A 143 -8.12 1.42 4.04
C ASN A 143 -9.09 1.98 2.99
N TYR A 144 -8.69 3.08 2.37
CA TYR A 144 -9.22 3.68 1.17
C TYR A 144 -8.17 3.54 0.08
N TYR A 145 -8.50 2.82 -0.98
CA TYR A 145 -7.60 2.61 -2.09
C TYR A 145 -7.95 3.59 -3.21
N GLY A 146 -6.93 4.25 -3.76
CA GLY A 146 -7.08 5.04 -4.96
C GLY A 146 -7.34 4.17 -6.18
N THR A 147 -7.88 4.77 -7.22
CA THR A 147 -8.09 4.10 -8.51
C THR A 147 -6.75 3.94 -9.23
N ASN A 148 -6.36 2.70 -9.53
CA ASN A 148 -5.20 2.41 -10.38
C ASN A 148 -5.67 2.40 -11.84
N ILE A 149 -5.07 3.25 -12.67
CA ILE A 149 -5.41 3.38 -14.09
C ILE A 149 -4.28 2.77 -14.92
N ILE A 150 -4.64 1.86 -15.82
CA ILE A 150 -3.72 1.17 -16.72
C ILE A 150 -4.19 1.37 -18.17
N PRO A 151 -3.49 2.19 -18.98
CA PRO A 151 -3.71 2.23 -20.42
C PRO A 151 -3.47 0.86 -21.04
N LEU A 152 -4.27 0.47 -22.03
CA LEU A 152 -4.15 -0.82 -22.72
C LEU A 152 -3.19 -0.77 -23.91
N LYS A 153 -2.85 0.42 -24.39
CA LYS A 153 -1.87 0.65 -25.46
C LYS A 153 -0.56 1.12 -24.85
N LEU A 154 0.15 0.20 -24.20
CA LEU A 154 1.42 0.48 -23.54
C LEU A 154 2.59 0.34 -24.52
N LYS A 155 3.63 1.13 -24.27
CA LYS A 155 4.98 0.97 -24.84
C LYS A 155 6.03 1.32 -23.79
N VAL A 156 7.25 0.87 -24.02
CA VAL A 156 8.41 1.26 -23.20
C VAL A 156 8.58 2.78 -23.22
N GLY A 157 8.82 3.37 -22.05
CA GLY A 157 8.91 4.81 -21.81
C GLY A 157 7.58 5.50 -21.48
N ASP A 158 6.44 4.79 -21.54
CA ASP A 158 5.16 5.38 -21.10
C ASP A 158 5.16 5.61 -19.58
N THR A 159 4.59 6.75 -19.17
CA THR A 159 4.32 7.05 -17.76
C THR A 159 2.87 6.72 -17.43
N LEU A 160 2.64 5.85 -16.45
CA LEU A 160 1.31 5.49 -15.96
C LEU A 160 0.81 6.55 -14.95
N PRO A 161 -0.52 6.78 -14.87
CA PRO A 161 -1.08 7.69 -13.89
C PRO A 161 -0.73 7.29 -12.45
N ALA A 162 -0.29 8.27 -11.67
CA ALA A 162 -0.08 8.12 -10.24
C ALA A 162 -1.42 7.96 -9.51
N TYR A 163 -1.40 7.26 -8.38
CA TYR A 163 -2.57 7.15 -7.49
C TYR A 163 -2.13 7.09 -6.03
N GLN A 164 -3.09 7.20 -5.12
CA GLN A 164 -2.81 7.27 -3.69
C GLN A 164 -3.78 6.43 -2.89
N ASN A 165 -3.25 5.68 -1.93
CA ASN A 165 -4.03 5.01 -0.90
C ASN A 165 -3.94 5.79 0.41
N TYR A 166 -5.01 5.73 1.18
CA TYR A 166 -5.12 6.31 2.51
C TYR A 166 -5.59 5.22 3.48
N GLY A 167 -4.89 5.05 4.58
CA GLY A 167 -5.31 4.15 5.67
C GLY A 167 -5.41 4.93 6.96
N PHE A 168 -6.28 4.50 7.87
CA PHE A 168 -6.28 4.95 9.26
C PHE A 168 -6.74 3.87 10.21
N SER A 169 -6.20 3.88 11.43
CA SER A 169 -6.72 3.06 12.51
C SER A 169 -7.90 3.75 13.18
N ALA A 170 -8.83 2.95 13.69
CA ALA A 170 -9.77 3.47 14.68
C ALA A 170 -8.99 4.05 15.88
N PRO A 171 -9.48 5.13 16.53
CA PRO A 171 -8.88 5.64 17.75
C PRO A 171 -8.89 4.57 18.85
N MET A 172 -7.74 4.35 19.49
CA MET A 172 -7.60 3.45 20.63
C MET A 172 -7.43 4.24 21.91
N SER A 173 -8.33 4.02 22.88
CA SER A 173 -8.23 4.62 24.20
C SER A 173 -7.35 3.79 25.15
N PHE A 174 -6.49 4.46 25.92
CA PHE A 174 -5.70 3.86 26.99
C PHE A 174 -5.39 4.88 28.08
N GLU A 175 -5.04 4.39 29.28
CA GLU A 175 -4.55 5.23 30.37
C GLU A 175 -3.04 5.40 30.26
N VAL A 176 -2.56 6.62 30.37
CA VAL A 176 -1.14 6.94 30.55
C VAL A 176 -0.92 7.40 31.98
N ILE A 177 0.16 6.94 32.61
CA ILE A 177 0.59 7.42 33.91
C ILE A 177 1.58 8.57 33.66
N VAL A 178 1.19 9.78 34.07
CA VAL A 178 2.00 10.98 33.93
C VAL A 178 2.54 11.37 35.30
N PRO A 179 3.86 11.53 35.47
CA PRO A 179 4.41 12.12 36.69
C PRO A 179 4.00 13.59 36.76
N THR A 180 3.41 13.98 37.89
CA THR A 180 3.04 15.36 38.19
C THR A 180 3.81 15.82 39.41
N THR A 181 4.02 17.12 39.54
CA THR A 181 4.65 17.73 40.71
C THR A 181 3.66 18.68 41.32
N ASN A 182 3.28 18.41 42.57
CA ASN A 182 2.38 19.27 43.32
C ASN A 182 3.18 20.09 44.32
N PHE A 183 2.79 21.35 44.49
CA PHE A 183 3.31 22.24 45.53
C PHE A 183 2.36 22.20 46.71
N TYR A 184 2.88 21.87 47.88
CA TYR A 184 2.16 21.98 49.14
C TYR A 184 2.84 23.06 49.97
N THR A 185 2.11 24.10 50.33
CA THR A 185 2.59 25.11 51.27
C THR A 185 1.83 24.91 52.58
N ASP A 186 2.56 24.72 53.67
CA ASP A 186 1.94 24.61 54.99
C ASP A 186 1.53 25.98 55.55
N VAL A 187 0.90 25.97 56.73
CA VAL A 187 0.44 27.18 57.41
C VAL A 187 1.58 28.11 57.87
N TYR A 188 2.84 27.66 57.80
CA TYR A 188 4.03 28.44 58.14
C TYR A 188 4.82 28.90 56.90
N GLY A 189 4.32 28.63 55.69
CA GLY A 189 4.94 29.04 54.45
C GLY A 189 6.03 28.11 53.92
N ALA A 190 6.25 26.94 54.53
CA ALA A 190 7.17 25.96 53.99
C ALA A 190 6.56 25.26 52.77
N THR A 191 7.27 25.28 51.63
CA THR A 191 6.81 24.66 50.38
C THR A 191 7.52 23.34 50.11
N TRP A 192 6.75 22.29 49.87
CA TRP A 192 7.22 20.95 49.53
C TRP A 192 6.86 20.60 48.10
N LEU A 193 7.79 19.93 47.40
CA LEU A 193 7.57 19.35 46.08
C LEU A 193 7.25 17.88 46.27
N VAL A 194 6.02 17.48 45.96
CA VAL A 194 5.63 16.07 45.97
C VAL A 194 5.48 15.59 44.53
N SER A 195 6.31 14.62 44.16
CA SER A 195 6.12 13.88 42.91
C SER A 195 4.96 12.91 43.11
N SER A 196 3.93 13.03 42.27
CA SER A 196 2.79 12.11 42.25
C SER A 196 2.56 11.58 40.83
N GLN A 197 1.70 10.57 40.70
CA GLN A 197 1.37 9.98 39.41
C GLN A 197 -0.12 10.19 39.16
N LYS A 198 -0.47 10.74 38.01
CA LYS A 198 -1.85 10.89 37.56
C LYS A 198 -2.12 9.97 36.38
N LYS A 199 -3.23 9.23 36.45
CA LYS A 199 -3.76 8.49 35.29
C LYS A 199 -4.53 9.46 34.39
N VAL A 200 -4.20 9.47 33.11
CA VAL A 200 -4.84 10.35 32.12
C VAL A 200 -5.32 9.51 30.95
N GLY A 201 -6.59 9.69 30.58
CA GLY A 201 -7.14 9.12 29.36
C GLY A 201 -6.42 9.69 28.14
N SER A 202 -5.99 8.81 27.24
CA SER A 202 -5.37 9.17 25.97
C SER A 202 -6.00 8.36 24.85
N THR A 203 -6.11 8.94 23.67
CA THR A 203 -6.47 8.23 22.43
C THR A 203 -5.32 8.30 21.45
N VAL A 204 -5.02 7.19 20.77
CA VAL A 204 -4.07 7.13 19.66
C VAL A 204 -4.77 6.60 18.42
N SER A 205 -4.58 7.27 17.29
CA SER A 205 -4.85 6.76 15.96
C SER A 205 -3.57 6.81 15.12
N SER A 206 -3.49 5.96 14.12
CA SER A 206 -2.48 6.08 13.07
C SER A 206 -3.15 6.37 11.75
N SER A 207 -2.47 7.11 10.89
CA SER A 207 -2.81 7.29 9.49
C SER A 207 -1.65 6.80 8.63
N MET A 208 -1.96 6.34 7.43
CA MET A 208 -1.00 5.94 6.44
C MET A 208 -1.38 6.57 5.12
N ILE A 209 -0.41 7.16 4.45
CA ILE A 209 -0.53 7.64 3.08
C ILE A 209 0.47 6.86 2.25
N GLN A 210 0.01 6.24 1.17
CA GLN A 210 0.88 5.60 0.18
C GLN A 210 0.65 6.22 -1.18
N LYS A 211 1.66 6.90 -1.72
CA LYS A 211 1.61 7.46 -3.07
C LYS A 211 2.34 6.52 -4.02
N PHE A 212 1.66 6.09 -5.07
CA PHE A 212 2.22 5.30 -6.16
C PHE A 212 2.59 6.28 -7.27
N THR A 213 3.86 6.64 -7.31
CA THR A 213 4.40 7.71 -8.16
C THR A 213 5.50 7.17 -9.06
N ASN A 214 5.95 7.97 -10.02
CA ASN A 214 7.05 7.64 -10.93
C ASN A 214 6.83 6.27 -11.60
N ARG A 215 5.60 6.05 -12.06
CA ARG A 215 5.16 4.79 -12.66
C ARG A 215 5.56 4.77 -14.13
N GLU A 216 6.59 4.02 -14.50
CA GLU A 216 7.15 4.03 -15.85
C GLU A 216 7.20 2.61 -16.42
N VAL A 217 6.82 2.44 -17.68
CA VAL A 217 7.03 1.19 -18.41
C VAL A 217 8.49 1.08 -18.83
N VAL A 218 9.25 0.26 -18.12
CA VAL A 218 10.72 0.17 -18.27
C VAL A 218 11.16 -0.92 -19.23
N ALA A 219 10.32 -1.92 -19.50
CA ALA A 219 10.66 -3.01 -20.41
C ALA A 219 9.42 -3.68 -21.02
N GLN A 220 9.67 -4.46 -22.06
CA GLN A 220 8.72 -5.36 -22.69
C GLN A 220 9.34 -6.76 -22.72
N GLU A 221 8.57 -7.78 -22.35
CA GLU A 221 9.01 -9.17 -22.34
C GLU A 221 7.87 -10.12 -22.73
N GLU A 222 8.22 -11.35 -23.09
CA GLU A 222 7.24 -12.41 -23.34
C GLU A 222 6.98 -13.21 -22.05
N ILE A 223 5.71 -13.48 -21.74
CA ILE A 223 5.31 -14.33 -20.62
C ILE A 223 4.34 -15.41 -21.10
N THR A 224 4.55 -16.65 -20.64
CA THR A 224 3.67 -17.78 -20.96
C THR A 224 2.74 -18.08 -19.79
N ILE A 225 1.43 -18.06 -20.04
CA ILE A 225 0.37 -18.38 -19.07
C ILE A 225 -0.61 -19.33 -19.75
N ASN A 226 -0.94 -20.47 -19.12
CA ASN A 226 -1.79 -21.51 -19.72
C ASN A 226 -1.35 -21.91 -21.14
N ASN A 227 -0.04 -22.11 -21.35
CA ASN A 227 0.57 -22.44 -22.65
C ASN A 227 0.36 -21.40 -23.77
N LYS A 228 -0.14 -20.21 -23.45
CA LYS A 228 -0.25 -19.09 -24.39
C LYS A 228 0.79 -18.03 -24.03
N THR A 229 1.54 -17.58 -25.03
CA THR A 229 2.51 -16.49 -24.90
C THR A 229 1.80 -15.15 -25.05
N TYR A 230 2.12 -14.22 -24.16
CA TYR A 230 1.61 -12.84 -24.14
C TYR A 230 2.78 -11.86 -24.14
N THR A 231 2.55 -10.67 -24.70
CA THR A 231 3.46 -9.53 -24.49
C THR A 231 3.11 -8.87 -23.17
N ALA A 232 4.06 -8.89 -22.22
CA ALA A 232 3.94 -8.19 -20.95
C ALA A 232 4.79 -6.90 -20.97
N PHE A 233 4.20 -5.83 -20.46
CA PHE A 233 4.87 -4.55 -20.23
C PHE A 233 5.25 -4.47 -18.76
N LYS A 234 6.54 -4.38 -18.48
CA LYS A 234 7.08 -4.28 -17.13
C LYS A 234 7.11 -2.82 -16.70
N ALA A 235 6.31 -2.46 -15.71
CA ALA A 235 6.25 -1.13 -15.14
C ALA A 235 6.95 -1.08 -13.77
N HIS A 236 7.86 -0.12 -13.60
CA HIS A 236 8.45 0.24 -12.32
C HIS A 236 7.59 1.32 -11.66
N THR A 237 7.34 1.20 -10.36
CA THR A 237 6.58 2.16 -9.55
C THR A 237 7.31 2.41 -8.25
N GLU A 238 7.43 3.68 -7.86
CA GLU A 238 7.84 4.03 -6.50
C GLU A 238 6.61 4.15 -5.60
N ILE A 239 6.68 3.52 -4.43
CA ILE A 239 5.65 3.62 -3.40
C ILE A 239 6.23 4.45 -2.26
N TRP A 240 5.71 5.67 -2.11
CA TRP A 240 6.10 6.60 -1.07
C TRP A 240 5.11 6.47 0.08
N THR A 241 5.54 5.84 1.16
CA THR A 241 4.72 5.59 2.34
C THR A 241 5.07 6.57 3.45
N LYS A 242 4.06 7.27 3.98
CA LYS A 242 4.16 8.09 5.18
C LYS A 242 3.19 7.60 6.22
N ILE A 243 3.69 7.34 7.42
CA ILE A 243 2.89 6.93 8.57
C ILE A 243 2.80 8.12 9.50
N GLY A 244 1.58 8.55 9.79
CA GLY A 244 1.27 9.51 10.83
C GLY A 244 0.78 8.79 12.08
N VAL A 245 1.16 9.26 13.26
CA VAL A 245 0.56 8.86 14.52
C VAL A 245 -0.03 10.10 15.16
N ASP A 246 -1.34 10.09 15.41
CA ASP A 246 -2.03 11.15 16.11
C ASP A 246 -2.45 10.63 17.48
N ALA A 247 -2.15 11.40 18.51
CA ALA A 247 -2.69 11.15 19.83
C ALA A 247 -3.23 12.43 20.43
N SER A 248 -4.30 12.29 21.18
CA SER A 248 -4.90 13.36 21.96
C SER A 248 -5.07 12.93 23.41
N THR A 249 -4.98 13.92 24.29
CA THR A 249 -5.21 13.80 25.72
C THR A 249 -5.89 15.09 26.16
N GLU A 250 -6.82 14.97 27.11
CA GLU A 250 -7.55 16.12 27.68
C GLU A 250 -6.67 16.97 28.61
N ASP A 251 -5.50 16.47 29.02
CA ASP A 251 -4.58 17.15 29.93
C ASP A 251 -3.51 17.96 29.17
N LEU A 252 -3.49 19.28 29.37
CA LEU A 252 -2.60 20.21 28.68
C LEU A 252 -1.11 19.88 28.91
N VAL A 253 -0.73 19.41 30.11
CA VAL A 253 0.65 19.04 30.46
C VAL A 253 1.06 17.75 29.75
N ALA A 254 0.15 16.79 29.67
CA ALA A 254 0.36 15.56 28.90
C ALA A 254 0.48 15.86 27.40
N SER A 255 -0.24 16.89 26.88
CA SER A 255 -0.18 17.28 25.47
C SER A 255 1.19 17.84 25.04
N VAL A 256 1.88 18.58 25.90
CA VAL A 256 3.22 19.13 25.63
C VAL A 256 4.27 18.03 25.64
N SER A 257 4.24 17.17 26.66
CA SER A 257 5.10 15.98 26.76
C SER A 257 4.90 15.06 25.54
N TYR A 258 3.65 14.89 25.09
CA TYR A 258 3.33 14.11 23.89
C TYR A 258 3.93 14.71 22.61
N ARG A 259 3.89 16.03 22.38
CA ARG A 259 4.51 16.64 21.18
C ARG A 259 6.02 16.39 21.12
N VAL A 260 6.70 16.41 22.26
CA VAL A 260 8.13 16.11 22.36
C VAL A 260 8.40 14.64 22.06
N ILE A 261 7.58 13.73 22.62
CA ILE A 261 7.65 12.28 22.35
C ILE A 261 7.36 12.00 20.87
N LYS A 262 6.31 12.58 20.28
CA LYS A 262 5.95 12.44 18.86
C LYS A 262 7.10 12.87 17.95
N LYS A 263 7.71 14.03 18.18
CA LYS A 263 8.90 14.46 17.42
C LYS A 263 10.07 13.46 17.56
N GLY A 264 10.28 12.90 18.75
CA GLY A 264 11.29 11.87 18.99
C GLY A 264 10.99 10.56 18.26
N VAL A 265 9.74 10.11 18.30
CA VAL A 265 9.25 8.90 17.62
C VAL A 265 9.29 9.08 16.11
N ASP A 266 8.85 10.21 15.55
CA ASP A 266 8.89 10.49 14.12
C ASP A 266 10.34 10.50 13.61
N LYS A 267 11.25 11.17 14.33
CA LYS A 267 12.68 11.21 13.98
C LYS A 267 13.32 9.82 14.05
N LYS A 268 13.01 9.03 15.08
CA LYS A 268 13.55 7.67 15.25
C LYS A 268 12.96 6.70 14.23
N THR A 269 11.66 6.79 13.96
CA THR A 269 10.95 5.97 12.97
C THR A 269 11.45 6.28 11.57
N ASN A 270 11.56 7.55 11.19
CA ASN A 270 12.11 7.95 9.90
C ASN A 270 13.56 7.49 9.71
N LYS A 271 14.40 7.57 10.75
CA LYS A 271 15.77 7.05 10.70
C LYS A 271 15.81 5.52 10.58
N LEU A 272 14.96 4.80 11.31
CA LEU A 272 14.90 3.33 11.27
C LEU A 272 14.35 2.79 9.95
N LEU A 273 13.37 3.50 9.37
CA LEU A 273 12.75 3.09 8.11
C LEU A 273 13.57 3.54 6.90
N GLY A 274 14.51 4.47 7.05
CA GLY A 274 15.28 5.02 5.91
C GLY A 274 14.45 6.00 5.07
N ALA A 275 13.66 6.85 5.72
CA ALA A 275 12.82 7.81 5.03
C ALA A 275 13.65 8.87 4.28
N ASN A 276 13.13 9.34 3.14
CA ASN A 276 13.72 10.43 2.35
C ASN A 276 13.59 11.80 3.07
N LYS A 277 14.11 12.86 2.45
CA LYS A 277 14.10 14.23 3.03
C LYS A 277 12.69 14.76 3.33
N GLU A 278 11.65 14.23 2.68
CA GLU A 278 10.25 14.61 2.88
C GLU A 278 9.54 13.76 3.94
N GLY A 279 10.25 12.80 4.54
CA GLY A 279 9.73 11.89 5.56
C GLY A 279 8.91 10.72 5.00
N TYR A 280 9.13 10.34 3.73
CA TYR A 280 8.53 9.16 3.12
C TYR A 280 9.50 7.98 3.13
N LEU A 281 9.03 6.81 3.55
CA LEU A 281 9.64 5.54 3.22
C LEU A 281 9.40 5.27 1.74
N VAL A 282 10.47 5.14 0.95
CA VAL A 282 10.38 4.86 -0.49
C VAL A 282 10.70 3.38 -0.72
N THR A 283 9.74 2.66 -1.27
CA THR A 283 9.87 1.27 -1.69
C THR A 283 9.60 1.15 -3.19
N SER A 284 9.98 0.05 -3.82
CA SER A 284 9.77 -0.17 -5.26
C SER A 284 8.77 -1.30 -5.51
N LEU A 285 8.00 -1.17 -6.59
CA LEU A 285 7.09 -2.19 -7.10
C LEU A 285 7.34 -2.36 -8.60
N MET A 286 7.56 -3.59 -9.02
CA MET A 286 7.56 -3.99 -10.43
C MET A 286 6.25 -4.69 -10.75
N GLU A 287 5.53 -4.25 -11.78
CA GLU A 287 4.28 -4.84 -12.26
C GLU A 287 4.46 -5.31 -13.70
N TRP A 288 4.01 -6.53 -14.02
CA TRP A 288 3.96 -7.02 -15.39
C TRP A 288 2.51 -6.97 -15.85
N ILE A 289 2.27 -6.12 -16.84
CA ILE A 289 0.94 -5.80 -17.33
C ILE A 289 0.76 -6.43 -18.70
N VAL A 290 -0.22 -7.32 -18.83
CA VAL A 290 -0.66 -7.88 -20.10
C VAL A 290 -1.99 -7.21 -20.44
N PRO A 291 -2.10 -6.42 -21.52
CA PRO A 291 -3.33 -5.67 -21.84
C PRO A 291 -4.61 -6.53 -21.82
N GLU A 292 -4.50 -7.80 -22.20
CA GLU A 292 -5.61 -8.76 -22.27
C GLU A 292 -5.99 -9.37 -20.91
N LEU A 293 -5.11 -9.32 -19.91
CA LEU A 293 -5.28 -10.01 -18.62
C LEU A 293 -5.18 -9.08 -17.40
N GLY A 294 -4.66 -7.85 -17.56
CA GLY A 294 -4.31 -6.94 -16.49
C GLY A 294 -2.92 -7.23 -15.89
N ILE A 295 -2.76 -6.99 -14.58
CA ILE A 295 -1.51 -7.27 -13.87
C ILE A 295 -1.40 -8.78 -13.62
N VAL A 296 -0.43 -9.43 -14.26
CA VAL A 296 -0.22 -10.88 -14.17
C VAL A 296 0.88 -11.28 -13.18
N LYS A 297 1.79 -10.36 -12.89
CA LYS A 297 2.88 -10.57 -11.94
C LYS A 297 3.25 -9.25 -11.27
N ASN A 298 3.64 -9.31 -10.01
CA ASN A 298 4.30 -8.20 -9.35
C ASN A 298 5.43 -8.64 -8.42
N GLU A 299 6.37 -7.75 -8.19
CA GLU A 299 7.48 -7.91 -7.24
C GLU A 299 7.61 -6.62 -6.43
N SER A 300 7.46 -6.72 -5.12
CA SER A 300 7.61 -5.60 -4.19
C SER A 300 8.98 -5.67 -3.53
N TYR A 301 9.64 -4.52 -3.42
CA TYR A 301 10.98 -4.41 -2.86
C TYR A 301 11.00 -3.41 -1.70
N GLY A 302 11.80 -3.71 -0.67
CA GLY A 302 12.06 -2.82 0.45
C GLY A 302 12.87 -1.59 0.04
N ALA A 303 13.03 -0.65 0.97
CA ALA A 303 13.81 0.57 0.73
C ALA A 303 15.30 0.29 0.53
N ASP A 304 15.78 -0.87 0.96
CA ASP A 304 17.14 -1.38 0.74
C ASP A 304 17.27 -2.17 -0.58
N GLY A 305 16.21 -2.26 -1.38
CA GLY A 305 16.16 -3.03 -2.63
C GLY A 305 15.97 -4.53 -2.44
N SER A 306 15.80 -5.02 -1.21
CA SER A 306 15.53 -6.43 -0.97
C SER A 306 14.12 -6.82 -1.47
N LEU A 307 13.97 -8.00 -2.06
CA LEU A 307 12.64 -8.51 -2.42
C LEU A 307 11.83 -8.74 -1.14
N VAL A 308 10.60 -8.23 -1.09
CA VAL A 308 9.66 -8.35 0.05
C VAL A 308 8.52 -9.30 -0.27
N ALA A 309 8.03 -9.29 -1.50
CA ALA A 309 6.99 -10.19 -1.94
C ALA A 309 7.02 -10.32 -3.46
N LYS A 310 6.65 -11.49 -3.96
CA LYS A 310 6.41 -11.75 -5.38
C LYS A 310 5.04 -12.39 -5.53
N VAL A 311 4.22 -11.87 -6.43
CA VAL A 311 2.96 -12.49 -6.84
C VAL A 311 3.05 -12.82 -8.32
N SER A 312 2.67 -14.04 -8.71
CA SER A 312 2.64 -14.46 -10.11
C SER A 312 1.38 -15.26 -10.37
N ASN A 313 0.52 -14.79 -11.26
CA ASN A 313 -0.61 -15.53 -11.78
C ASN A 313 -0.08 -16.48 -12.85
N TYR A 314 -0.31 -17.77 -12.66
CA TYR A 314 0.18 -18.81 -13.56
C TYR A 314 -0.96 -19.55 -14.26
N GLU A 315 -2.21 -19.31 -13.84
CA GLU A 315 -3.37 -20.01 -14.36
C GLU A 315 -4.59 -19.09 -14.49
N TYR A 316 -5.29 -19.19 -15.62
CA TYR A 316 -6.53 -18.49 -15.94
C TYR A 316 -7.54 -19.49 -16.54
N ASN A 317 -8.36 -20.11 -15.69
CA ASN A 317 -9.29 -21.18 -16.07
C ASN A 317 -10.74 -20.71 -16.10
#